data_AF-A0A2V6M5C8-F1
#
_entry.id   AF-A0A2V6M5C8-F1
#
_cell.length_a   1.000
_cell.length_b   1.000
_cell.length_c   1.000
_cell.angle_alpha   90.00
_cell.angle_beta   90.00
_cell.angle_gamma   90.00
#
_symmetry.space_group_name_H-M   'P 1'
#
loop_
_entity.id
_entity.type
_entity.pdbx_description
1 polymer ?
#
loop_
_entity_poly.entity_id
_entity_poly.type
_entity_poly.pdbx_seq_one_letter_code
_entity_poly.pdbx_strand_id
1 'polypeptide(L)'
;MISSIAQRKIDWMAMAEFFPNPLLGSFLRAVDAFPAERHRADRKTIRTAIERLKQGRVVGVFPEGGIRDGARSLLEGAPLRPGASTLAHIAGVPIVPCVIVGSDRLYSKKSWLPLRRTRVWVIFADPIPNFPDLEKSAARERIERELAAAFKHLYAELREKFSLTADDLPHPPRERLGKRTHPTNHQGHEDTLSVAVGVSPAGTRMAQPARLPLQKNDLRVLPGKTNRIMLRRFAATTVDSLMCASMNFLQSRHRLHARSRDEMERYVAECEKLTTHDFYAAPRDGEIASAIGDTYGATFRWRSPIDTKFPANNIARTDFFPCARGWSAPTVLMLHALMSASHVGYRRWAAHFNELGWNACFVHLPYHYSRVPRGYWNGELAITADLIRNAEGLRQSVIEVRQLMVALRERGGAEFGILGTSYGGWIGALLAMVERDLRFVALMAPIVNVEHAIWESPASAFMRRELRRAKIEPSLVARHFHLSSPMHNEPLCSAERVLFVAGEFDLIARPADIEKIQQKWRGSELLHVRQGHFGYRMLRETIARLKQRGL
;
A
#
# COMPACT_ATOMS: atom_id res chain seq x y z
N MET A 1 1.33 9.38 -10.44
CA MET A 1 -0.09 9.13 -10.76
C MET A 1 -0.22 8.15 -11.93
N ILE A 2 0.31 8.44 -13.12
CA ILE A 2 0.30 7.48 -14.23
C ILE A 2 0.95 6.13 -13.81
N SER A 3 2.10 6.17 -13.12
CA SER A 3 2.76 4.95 -12.63
C SER A 3 1.99 4.16 -11.55
N SER A 4 0.99 4.72 -10.88
CA SER A 4 0.21 3.98 -9.88
C SER A 4 -0.96 3.20 -10.51
N ILE A 5 -1.30 3.49 -11.76
CA ILE A 5 -2.38 2.82 -12.51
C ILE A 5 -1.84 1.96 -13.67
N ALA A 6 -0.62 2.21 -14.13
CA ALA A 6 0.02 1.40 -15.15
C ALA A 6 0.52 0.05 -14.60
N GLN A 7 0.26 -1.04 -15.32
CA GLN A 7 0.71 -2.39 -14.93
C GLN A 7 2.22 -2.59 -15.10
N ARG A 8 2.81 -2.00 -16.15
CA ARG A 8 4.27 -2.04 -16.42
C ARG A 8 4.96 -0.86 -15.75
N LYS A 9 6.16 -1.10 -15.21
CA LYS A 9 7.00 -0.04 -14.62
C LYS A 9 7.38 0.99 -15.69
N ILE A 10 7.19 2.27 -15.37
CA ILE A 10 7.52 3.39 -16.25
C ILE A 10 8.80 4.06 -15.75
N ASP A 11 9.80 4.07 -16.61
CA ASP A 11 11.07 4.76 -16.42
C ASP A 11 10.93 6.20 -16.91
N TRP A 12 10.80 7.16 -15.99
CA TRP A 12 10.53 8.54 -16.35
C TRP A 12 11.77 9.32 -16.78
N MET A 13 11.66 10.02 -17.90
CA MET A 13 12.57 11.12 -18.23
C MET A 13 12.24 12.33 -17.34
N ALA A 14 13.11 12.63 -16.37
CA ALA A 14 12.91 13.70 -15.39
C ALA A 14 13.98 14.78 -15.51
N MET A 15 13.68 16.01 -15.08
CA MET A 15 14.64 17.13 -15.17
C MET A 15 15.96 16.82 -14.47
N ALA A 16 17.06 17.00 -15.20
CA ALA A 16 18.42 16.78 -14.69
C ALA A 16 18.70 17.60 -13.41
N GLU A 17 18.14 18.80 -13.29
CA GLU A 17 18.25 19.70 -12.13
C GLU A 17 17.82 19.07 -10.79
N PHE A 18 16.99 18.03 -10.81
CA PHE A 18 16.53 17.37 -9.59
C PHE A 18 17.50 16.30 -9.05
N PHE A 19 18.43 15.82 -9.88
CA PHE A 19 19.33 14.71 -9.54
C PHE A 19 20.54 15.07 -8.65
N PRO A 20 21.06 16.32 -8.65
CA PRO A 20 22.09 16.76 -7.71
C PRO A 20 21.62 16.80 -6.25
N ASN A 21 20.32 17.00 -5.99
CA ASN A 21 19.79 16.96 -4.63
C ASN A 21 19.84 15.51 -4.11
N PRO A 22 20.51 15.21 -2.98
CA PRO A 22 20.74 13.84 -2.55
C PRO A 22 19.46 13.10 -2.16
N LEU A 23 18.47 13.79 -1.58
CA LEU A 23 17.20 13.19 -1.19
C LEU A 23 16.29 13.00 -2.40
N LEU A 24 16.06 14.08 -3.16
CA LEU A 24 15.17 14.04 -4.32
C LEU A 24 15.75 13.18 -5.45
N GLY A 25 17.04 13.31 -5.72
CA GLY A 25 17.74 12.50 -6.72
C GLY A 25 17.80 11.03 -6.36
N SER A 26 18.02 10.67 -5.09
CA SER A 26 17.94 9.27 -4.64
C SER A 26 16.54 8.70 -4.80
N PHE A 27 15.51 9.46 -4.44
CA PHE A 27 14.11 9.08 -4.65
C PHE A 27 13.79 8.87 -6.14
N LEU A 28 14.19 9.80 -7.01
CA LEU A 28 13.98 9.71 -8.46
C LEU A 28 14.66 8.48 -9.05
N ARG A 29 15.90 8.17 -8.64
CA ARG A 29 16.60 6.95 -9.05
C ARG A 29 15.92 5.68 -8.55
N ALA A 30 15.37 5.69 -7.33
CA ALA A 30 14.65 4.55 -6.75
C ALA A 30 13.31 4.24 -7.46
N VAL A 31 12.75 5.22 -8.19
CA VAL A 31 11.59 5.03 -9.07
C VAL A 31 11.99 4.90 -10.55
N ASP A 32 13.27 4.58 -10.81
CA ASP A 32 13.89 4.39 -12.12
C ASP A 32 13.78 5.60 -13.06
N ALA A 33 13.59 6.80 -12.53
CA ALA A 33 13.71 8.02 -13.32
C ALA A 33 15.19 8.29 -13.68
N PHE A 34 15.40 8.87 -14.85
CA PHE A 34 16.74 9.25 -15.34
C PHE A 34 16.77 10.70 -15.83
N PRO A 35 17.93 11.37 -15.71
CA PRO A 35 18.04 12.80 -16.00
C PRO A 35 17.87 13.09 -17.49
N ALA A 36 17.17 14.19 -17.79
CA ALA A 36 17.02 14.76 -19.12
C ALA A 36 17.14 16.29 -19.05
N GLU A 37 17.86 16.89 -19.99
CA GLU A 37 18.02 18.34 -20.11
C GLU A 37 16.86 18.97 -20.93
N ARG A 38 16.36 20.13 -20.49
CA ARG A 38 15.22 20.80 -21.14
C ARG A 38 15.57 21.53 -22.42
N HIS A 39 16.79 22.02 -22.54
CA HIS A 39 17.22 22.90 -23.65
C HIS A 39 18.15 22.21 -24.64
N ARG A 40 18.68 21.04 -24.29
CA ARG A 40 19.60 20.27 -25.13
C ARG A 40 19.17 18.81 -25.20
N ALA A 41 19.13 18.28 -26.42
CA ALA A 41 19.00 16.85 -26.64
C ALA A 41 20.35 16.18 -26.29
N ASP A 42 20.54 15.86 -25.02
CA ASP A 42 21.74 15.16 -24.56
C ASP A 42 21.79 13.74 -25.16
N ARG A 43 22.87 13.43 -25.89
CA ARG A 43 23.10 12.11 -26.51
C ARG A 43 23.09 10.99 -25.47
N LYS A 44 23.56 11.24 -24.24
CA LYS A 44 23.59 10.23 -23.18
C LYS A 44 22.18 9.89 -22.70
N THR A 45 21.33 10.89 -22.54
CA THR A 45 19.90 10.73 -22.22
C THR A 45 19.17 9.90 -23.29
N ILE A 46 19.36 10.23 -24.57
CA ILE A 46 18.74 9.50 -25.69
C ILE A 46 19.22 8.04 -25.73
N ARG A 47 20.53 7.81 -25.58
CA ARG A 47 21.11 6.46 -25.55
C ARG A 47 20.52 5.62 -24.40
N THR A 48 20.41 6.21 -23.22
CA THR A 48 19.83 5.56 -22.03
C THR A 48 18.37 5.17 -22.26
N ALA A 49 17.59 6.05 -22.88
CA ALA A 49 16.20 5.77 -23.22
C ALA A 49 16.07 4.62 -24.23
N ILE A 50 16.88 4.62 -25.29
CA ILE A 50 16.89 3.55 -26.30
C ILE A 50 17.28 2.20 -25.68
N GLU A 51 18.32 2.17 -24.83
CA GLU A 51 18.77 0.94 -24.17
C GLU A 51 17.67 0.34 -23.30
N ARG A 52 16.96 1.17 -22.52
CA ARG A 52 15.82 0.74 -21.70
C ARG A 52 14.67 0.21 -22.55
N LEU A 53 14.34 0.89 -23.64
CA LEU A 53 13.29 0.43 -24.57
C LEU A 53 13.65 -0.92 -25.20
N LYS A 54 14.91 -1.12 -25.61
CA LYS A 54 15.40 -2.39 -26.16
C LYS A 54 15.39 -3.54 -25.14
N GLN A 55 15.50 -3.23 -23.84
CA GLN A 55 15.33 -4.19 -22.76
C GLN A 55 13.86 -4.53 -22.45
N GLY A 56 12.91 -4.07 -23.28
CA GLY A 56 11.48 -4.28 -23.07
C GLY A 56 10.90 -3.45 -21.92
N ARG A 57 11.58 -2.37 -21.49
CA ARG A 57 11.08 -1.46 -20.46
C ARG A 57 10.22 -0.35 -21.08
N VAL A 58 9.38 0.30 -20.27
CA VAL A 58 8.56 1.43 -20.72
C VAL A 58 9.24 2.74 -20.33
N VAL A 59 9.46 3.63 -21.29
CA VAL A 59 10.00 4.97 -21.03
C VAL A 59 8.89 6.01 -21.08
N GLY A 60 8.73 6.76 -20.00
CA GLY A 60 7.75 7.85 -19.89
C GLY A 60 8.33 9.18 -20.34
N VAL A 61 7.71 9.81 -21.34
CA VAL A 61 8.14 11.09 -21.91
C VAL A 61 6.98 12.08 -21.90
N PHE A 62 7.24 13.30 -21.41
CA PHE A 62 6.32 14.42 -21.61
C PHE A 62 6.73 15.19 -22.86
N PRO A 63 5.93 15.14 -23.95
CA PRO A 63 6.31 15.76 -25.23
C PRO A 63 6.43 17.29 -25.18
N GLU A 64 6.02 17.91 -24.07
CA GLU A 64 6.09 19.36 -23.82
C GLU A 64 7.50 19.85 -23.41
N GLY A 65 8.35 18.98 -22.87
CA GLY A 65 9.69 19.34 -22.37
C GLY A 65 9.70 20.27 -21.14
N GLY A 66 8.55 20.45 -20.47
CA GLY A 66 8.33 21.31 -19.30
C GLY A 66 6.84 21.40 -18.95
N ILE A 67 6.49 22.16 -17.91
CA ILE A 67 5.07 22.51 -17.62
C ILE A 67 4.71 23.66 -18.56
N ARG A 68 3.71 23.46 -19.44
CA ARG A 68 3.18 24.52 -20.32
C ARG A 68 1.70 24.76 -20.02
N ASP A 69 1.28 26.02 -20.00
CA ASP A 69 -0.07 26.47 -19.70
C ASP A 69 -0.68 27.29 -20.85
N GLY A 70 -2.02 27.33 -20.91
CA GLY A 70 -2.80 28.03 -21.94
C GLY A 70 -2.40 27.69 -23.37
N ALA A 71 -2.29 28.71 -24.23
CA ALA A 71 -1.95 28.58 -25.66
C ALA A 71 -0.59 27.91 -25.95
N ARG A 72 0.21 27.60 -24.93
CA ARG A 72 1.49 26.87 -25.06
C ARG A 72 1.36 25.38 -24.73
N SER A 73 0.21 24.92 -24.24
CA SER A 73 -0.09 23.52 -23.99
C SER A 73 -0.27 22.74 -25.29
N LEU A 74 0.15 21.48 -25.33
CA LEU A 74 -0.15 20.60 -26.47
C LEU A 74 -1.65 20.36 -26.64
N LEU A 75 -2.41 20.47 -25.55
CA LEU A 75 -3.86 20.33 -25.54
C LEU A 75 -4.56 21.51 -26.25
N GLU A 76 -3.85 22.64 -26.41
CA GLU A 76 -4.32 23.84 -27.12
C GLU A 76 -3.61 24.05 -28.48
N GLY A 77 -2.87 23.05 -28.96
CA GLY A 77 -2.31 23.06 -30.32
C GLY A 77 -0.85 23.49 -30.45
N ALA A 78 -0.10 23.60 -29.34
CA ALA A 78 1.34 23.83 -29.41
C ALA A 78 2.09 22.69 -30.14
N PRO A 79 3.26 22.95 -30.76
CA PRO A 79 4.01 21.91 -31.47
C PRO A 79 4.64 20.89 -30.50
N LEU A 80 4.52 19.61 -30.83
CA LEU A 80 5.21 18.51 -30.16
C LEU A 80 6.72 18.64 -30.35
N ARG A 81 7.50 18.33 -29.31
CA ARG A 81 8.94 18.15 -29.50
C ARG A 81 9.21 16.78 -30.14
N PRO A 82 10.13 16.67 -31.11
CA PRO A 82 10.39 15.44 -31.88
C PRO A 82 11.11 14.33 -31.09
N GLY A 83 11.24 14.47 -29.77
CA GLY A 83 11.98 13.54 -28.92
C GLY A 83 11.30 12.17 -28.82
N ALA A 84 9.98 12.13 -28.67
CA ALA A 84 9.23 10.87 -28.54
C ALA A 84 9.19 10.08 -29.86
N SER A 85 8.93 10.76 -30.99
CA SER A 85 8.93 10.17 -32.33
C SER A 85 10.32 9.62 -32.70
N THR A 86 11.39 10.35 -32.35
CA THR A 86 12.76 9.92 -32.56
C THR A 86 13.11 8.66 -31.76
N LEU A 87 12.74 8.59 -30.48
CA LEU A 87 13.03 7.44 -29.63
C LEU A 87 12.31 6.18 -30.11
N ALA A 88 11.01 6.29 -30.43
CA ALA A 88 10.20 5.18 -30.89
C ALA A 88 10.69 4.60 -32.22
N HIS A 89 11.03 5.47 -33.17
CA HIS A 89 11.55 5.03 -34.47
C HIS A 89 12.91 4.34 -34.33
N ILE A 90 13.86 4.88 -33.54
CA ILE A 90 15.18 4.26 -33.36
C ILE A 90 15.11 2.95 -32.55
N ALA A 91 14.24 2.88 -31.54
CA ALA A 91 14.09 1.70 -30.72
C ALA A 91 13.19 0.63 -31.37
N GLY A 92 12.43 0.97 -32.41
CA GLY A 92 11.52 0.05 -33.08
C GLY A 92 10.33 -0.36 -32.20
N VAL A 93 9.80 0.57 -31.41
CA VAL A 93 8.74 0.31 -30.42
C VAL A 93 7.51 1.20 -30.64
N PRO A 94 6.31 0.74 -30.27
CA PRO A 94 5.11 1.56 -30.36
C PRO A 94 5.06 2.66 -29.29
N ILE A 95 4.28 3.70 -29.53
CA ILE A 95 4.00 4.78 -28.57
C ILE A 95 2.56 4.68 -28.08
N VAL A 96 2.34 4.73 -26.76
CA VAL A 96 0.99 4.79 -26.18
C VAL A 96 0.68 6.22 -25.75
N PRO A 97 -0.25 6.93 -26.42
CA PRO A 97 -0.65 8.28 -26.03
C PRO A 97 -1.41 8.25 -24.69
N CYS A 98 -1.10 9.21 -23.81
CA CYS A 98 -1.74 9.35 -22.50
C CYS A 98 -2.05 10.83 -22.22
N VAL A 99 -3.30 11.12 -21.84
CA VAL A 99 -3.73 12.46 -21.39
C VAL A 99 -4.08 12.41 -19.91
N ILE A 100 -3.62 13.41 -19.16
CA ILE A 100 -3.92 13.58 -17.73
C ILE A 100 -4.49 14.99 -17.50
N VAL A 101 -5.61 15.07 -16.77
CA VAL A 101 -6.31 16.32 -16.45
C VAL A 101 -6.57 16.41 -14.95
N GLY A 102 -6.47 17.60 -14.38
CA GLY A 102 -6.67 17.87 -12.95
C GLY A 102 -5.43 17.67 -12.08
N SER A 103 -4.27 17.33 -12.65
CA SER A 103 -3.02 17.19 -11.90
C SER A 103 -2.50 18.51 -11.32
N ASP A 104 -2.86 19.63 -11.93
CA ASP A 104 -2.57 21.01 -11.48
C ASP A 104 -3.19 21.33 -10.12
N ARG A 105 -4.32 20.70 -9.77
CA ARG A 105 -4.99 20.87 -8.48
C ARG A 105 -4.11 20.45 -7.31
N LEU A 106 -3.16 19.54 -7.54
CA LEU A 106 -2.19 19.09 -6.53
C LEU A 106 -1.10 20.12 -6.24
N TYR A 107 -1.02 21.23 -6.98
CA TYR A 107 -0.13 22.33 -6.61
C TYR A 107 -0.60 23.09 -5.36
N SER A 108 -1.90 23.07 -5.06
CA SER A 108 -2.40 23.64 -3.82
C SER A 108 -2.13 22.72 -2.63
N LYS A 109 -1.48 23.23 -1.57
CA LYS A 109 -1.26 22.49 -0.32
C LYS A 109 -2.56 21.95 0.30
N LYS A 110 -3.68 22.65 0.09
CA LYS A 110 -5.02 22.23 0.57
C LYS A 110 -5.52 20.95 -0.11
N SER A 111 -5.05 20.66 -1.32
CA SER A 111 -5.44 19.47 -2.08
C SER A 111 -4.79 18.18 -1.56
N TRP A 112 -3.81 18.31 -0.66
CA TRP A 112 -3.13 17.21 0.03
C TRP A 112 -3.69 16.93 1.45
N LEU A 113 -4.74 17.65 1.87
CA LEU A 113 -5.40 17.42 3.16
C LEU A 113 -6.15 16.08 3.14
N PRO A 114 -6.08 15.26 4.20
CA PRO A 114 -6.61 13.89 4.22
C PRO A 114 -8.14 13.79 4.03
N LEU A 115 -8.86 14.89 4.22
CA LEU A 115 -10.32 14.96 4.04
C LEU A 115 -10.75 15.35 2.61
N ARG A 116 -9.82 15.80 1.75
CA ARG A 116 -10.14 16.24 0.39
C ARG A 116 -9.83 15.16 -0.64
N ARG A 117 -10.84 14.76 -1.41
CA ARG A 117 -10.69 13.86 -2.57
C ARG A 117 -10.44 14.67 -3.83
N THR A 118 -9.17 14.96 -4.12
CA THR A 118 -8.78 15.65 -5.36
C THR A 118 -8.93 14.69 -6.54
N ARG A 119 -9.84 15.00 -7.47
CA ARG A 119 -10.08 14.19 -8.67
C ARG A 119 -9.02 14.49 -9.73
N VAL A 120 -8.49 13.43 -10.32
CA VAL A 120 -7.54 13.47 -11.46
C VAL A 120 -8.03 12.44 -12.46
N TRP A 121 -8.10 12.83 -13.73
CA TRP A 121 -8.55 11.97 -14.82
C TRP A 121 -7.36 11.59 -15.68
N VAL A 122 -7.30 10.33 -16.08
CA VAL A 122 -6.26 9.81 -16.96
C VAL A 122 -6.92 8.92 -18.01
N ILE A 123 -6.52 9.08 -19.26
CA ILE A 123 -6.98 8.26 -20.39
C ILE A 123 -5.79 7.88 -21.27
N PHE A 124 -5.84 6.67 -21.82
CA PHE A 124 -4.83 6.12 -22.73
C PHE A 124 -5.49 5.79 -24.07
N ALA A 125 -4.79 6.01 -25.18
CA ALA A 125 -5.21 5.56 -26.50
C ALA A 125 -4.54 4.23 -26.86
N ASP A 126 -4.97 3.65 -27.99
CA ASP A 126 -4.32 2.51 -28.60
C ASP A 126 -2.86 2.83 -28.99
N PRO A 127 -1.97 1.82 -29.01
CA PRO A 127 -0.58 2.02 -29.38
C PRO A 127 -0.43 2.45 -30.84
N ILE A 128 0.28 3.55 -31.07
CA ILE A 128 0.74 3.97 -32.39
C ILE A 128 1.96 3.10 -32.76
N PRO A 129 1.92 2.32 -33.84
CA PRO A 129 3.00 1.45 -34.22
C PRO A 129 4.25 2.24 -34.65
N ASN A 130 5.42 1.61 -34.58
CA ASN A 130 6.57 2.09 -35.32
C ASN A 130 6.35 1.75 -36.80
N PHE A 131 6.61 2.69 -37.71
CA PHE A 131 6.50 2.47 -39.15
C PHE A 131 7.90 2.16 -39.72
N PRO A 132 8.35 0.89 -39.72
CA PRO A 132 9.70 0.53 -40.19
C PRO A 132 9.87 0.69 -41.70
N ASP A 133 8.78 0.56 -42.47
CA ASP A 133 8.79 0.60 -43.93
C ASP A 133 8.85 2.03 -44.49
N LEU A 134 8.81 3.04 -43.62
CA LEU A 134 8.88 4.44 -44.01
C LEU A 134 10.28 5.01 -43.76
N GLU A 135 10.73 5.86 -44.69
CA GLU A 135 11.90 6.69 -44.51
C GLU A 135 11.85 7.47 -43.18
N LYS A 136 13.01 7.62 -42.54
CA LYS A 136 13.12 8.14 -41.15
C LYS A 136 12.37 9.46 -40.92
N SER A 137 12.40 10.38 -41.90
CA SER A 137 11.69 11.66 -41.80
C SER A 137 10.17 11.47 -41.87
N ALA A 138 9.71 10.67 -42.84
CA ALA A 138 8.29 10.39 -43.05
C ALA A 138 7.67 9.59 -41.88
N ALA A 139 8.40 8.63 -41.33
CA ALA A 139 7.98 7.87 -40.16
C ALA A 139 7.76 8.78 -38.94
N ARG A 140 8.68 9.73 -38.72
CA ARG A 140 8.58 10.70 -37.62
C ARG A 140 7.40 11.64 -37.78
N GLU A 141 7.24 12.24 -38.97
CA GLU A 141 6.11 13.12 -39.27
C GLU A 141 4.77 12.40 -39.10
N ARG A 142 4.68 11.14 -39.55
CA ARG A 142 3.47 10.34 -39.36
C ARG A 142 3.17 10.10 -37.88
N ILE A 143 4.16 9.65 -37.11
CA ILE A 143 4.01 9.44 -35.66
C ILE A 143 3.60 10.74 -34.95
N GLU A 144 4.18 11.88 -35.32
CA GLU A 144 3.84 13.18 -34.72
C GLU A 144 2.41 13.62 -35.05
N ARG A 145 1.96 13.42 -36.31
CA ARG A 145 0.58 13.70 -36.70
C ARG A 145 -0.41 12.80 -35.97
N GLU A 146 -0.14 11.50 -35.90
CA GLU A 146 -1.00 10.55 -35.19
C GLU A 146 -1.04 10.83 -33.68
N LEU A 147 0.09 11.19 -33.06
CA LEU A 147 0.15 11.61 -31.65
C LEU A 147 -0.67 12.89 -31.40
N ALA A 148 -0.53 13.89 -32.26
CA ALA A 148 -1.28 15.13 -32.14
C ALA A 148 -2.79 14.90 -32.25
N ALA A 149 -3.21 14.06 -33.21
CA ALA A 149 -4.61 13.66 -33.37
C ALA A 149 -5.12 12.88 -32.15
N ALA A 150 -4.34 11.91 -31.66
CA ALA A 150 -4.69 11.11 -30.50
C ALA A 150 -4.86 11.97 -29.24
N PHE A 151 -3.96 12.93 -28.98
CA PHE A 151 -4.10 13.83 -27.83
C PHE A 151 -5.35 14.70 -27.90
N LYS A 152 -5.70 15.24 -29.08
CA LYS A 152 -6.93 16.02 -29.27
C LYS A 152 -8.16 15.16 -29.02
N HIS A 153 -8.20 13.95 -29.59
CA HIS A 153 -9.33 13.03 -29.42
C HIS A 153 -9.49 12.59 -27.97
N LEU A 154 -8.41 12.13 -27.32
CA LEU A 154 -8.42 11.73 -25.92
C LEU A 154 -8.86 12.85 -24.98
N TYR A 155 -8.42 14.09 -25.25
CA TYR A 155 -8.81 15.23 -24.45
C TYR A 155 -10.31 15.57 -24.61
N ALA A 156 -10.83 15.51 -25.85
CA ALA A 156 -12.25 15.69 -26.11
C ALA A 156 -13.11 14.58 -25.45
N GLU A 157 -12.72 13.31 -25.61
CA GLU A 157 -13.40 12.16 -25.00
C GLU A 157 -13.43 12.30 -23.48
N LEU A 158 -12.31 12.65 -22.85
CA LEU A 158 -12.23 12.80 -21.41
C LEU A 158 -13.15 13.94 -20.92
N ARG A 159 -13.24 15.05 -21.67
CA ARG A 159 -14.15 16.16 -21.37
C ARG A 159 -15.61 15.75 -21.45
N GLU A 160 -16.00 15.01 -22.49
CA GLU A 160 -17.37 14.56 -22.70
C GLU A 160 -17.77 13.50 -21.66
N LYS A 161 -16.99 12.43 -21.56
CA LYS A 161 -17.24 11.24 -20.70
C LYS A 161 -17.40 11.58 -19.23
N PHE A 162 -16.68 12.60 -18.74
CA PHE A 162 -16.73 13.03 -17.36
C PHE A 162 -17.39 14.39 -17.16
N SER A 163 -17.96 14.97 -18.23
CA SER A 163 -18.62 16.28 -18.22
C SER A 163 -17.79 17.36 -17.52
N LEU A 164 -16.52 17.49 -17.91
CA LEU A 164 -15.58 18.37 -17.24
C LEU A 164 -15.98 19.85 -17.37
N THR A 165 -15.95 20.56 -16.25
CA THR A 165 -16.21 22.00 -16.16
C THR A 165 -14.94 22.82 -16.40
N ALA A 166 -15.07 24.14 -16.58
CA ALA A 166 -13.91 25.03 -16.76
C ALA A 166 -12.92 24.99 -15.56
N ASP A 167 -13.40 24.71 -14.33
CA ASP A 167 -12.52 24.54 -13.17
C ASP A 167 -11.74 23.20 -13.19
N ASP A 168 -12.22 22.20 -13.93
CA ASP A 168 -11.56 20.90 -14.07
C ASP A 168 -10.42 20.92 -15.10
N LEU A 169 -10.40 21.91 -15.99
CA LEU A 169 -9.37 22.06 -17.01
C LEU A 169 -8.05 22.56 -16.39
N PRO A 170 -6.90 22.36 -17.05
CA PRO A 170 -5.61 22.74 -16.50
C PRO A 170 -5.50 24.26 -16.28
N HIS A 171 -5.20 24.67 -15.05
CA HIS A 171 -4.90 26.08 -14.72
C HIS A 171 -3.40 26.30 -14.52
N PRO A 172 -2.87 27.50 -14.81
CA PRO A 172 -1.50 27.87 -14.50
C PRO A 172 -1.14 27.62 -13.02
N PRO A 173 0.08 27.13 -12.71
CA PRO A 173 0.51 26.89 -11.33
C PRO A 173 0.37 28.11 -10.42
N ARG A 174 0.57 29.33 -10.96
CA ARG A 174 0.45 30.59 -10.21
C ARG A 174 -0.97 30.86 -9.72
N GLU A 175 -1.96 30.49 -10.52
CA GLU A 175 -3.38 30.66 -10.20
C GLU A 175 -3.81 29.68 -9.10
N ARG A 176 -3.41 28.41 -9.19
CA ARG A 176 -3.69 27.38 -8.16
C ARG A 176 -2.93 27.61 -6.84
N LEU A 177 -1.78 28.30 -6.88
CA LEU A 177 -0.98 28.67 -5.70
C LEU A 177 -1.48 29.93 -4.98
N GLY A 178 -2.47 30.65 -5.51
CA GLY A 178 -3.18 31.73 -4.81
C GLY A 178 -2.39 33.04 -4.66
N LYS A 179 -1.40 33.33 -5.51
CA LYS A 179 -0.75 34.66 -5.52
C LYS A 179 -1.58 35.62 -6.38
N ARG A 180 -2.34 36.53 -5.75
CA ARG A 180 -3.00 37.66 -6.43
C ARG A 180 -1.95 38.49 -7.18
N THR A 181 -2.11 38.63 -8.49
CA THR A 181 -1.45 39.69 -9.27
C THR A 181 -2.25 40.97 -9.09
N HIS A 182 -1.65 42.00 -8.50
CA HIS A 182 -2.18 43.36 -8.61
C HIS A 182 -2.06 43.79 -10.09
N PRO A 183 -3.12 44.33 -10.71
CA PRO A 183 -2.99 44.99 -11.99
C PRO A 183 -2.21 46.29 -11.78
N THR A 184 -1.09 46.43 -12.49
CA THR A 184 -0.32 47.68 -12.59
C THR A 184 -1.16 48.70 -13.36
N ASN A 185 -1.68 49.70 -12.67
CA ASN A 185 -2.10 50.96 -13.29
C ASN A 185 -1.01 52.00 -13.04
N HIS A 186 -0.42 52.49 -14.13
CA HIS A 186 0.30 53.75 -14.15
C HIS A 186 -0.69 54.89 -13.94
N GLN A 187 -0.54 55.64 -12.85
CA GLN A 187 -0.77 57.09 -12.78
C GLN A 187 -0.18 57.61 -11.47
N GLY A 188 0.64 58.65 -11.59
CA GLY A 188 1.48 59.16 -10.51
C GLY A 188 0.71 59.96 -9.46
N HIS A 189 1.27 59.98 -8.26
CA HIS A 189 1.57 61.21 -7.55
C HIS A 189 2.67 60.92 -6.53
N GLU A 190 3.68 61.79 -6.55
CA GLU A 190 4.75 61.87 -5.57
C GLU A 190 4.18 62.18 -4.18
N ASP A 191 4.75 61.58 -3.13
CA ASP A 191 5.25 62.39 -2.02
C ASP A 191 6.25 61.65 -1.13
N THR A 192 7.41 62.31 -1.04
CA THR A 192 8.52 62.27 -0.09
C THR A 192 8.34 61.57 1.27
N LEU A 193 9.36 60.81 1.69
CA LEU A 193 10.26 61.16 2.82
C LEU A 193 11.30 60.07 3.12
N SER A 194 12.36 60.54 3.77
CA SER A 194 13.75 60.12 3.74
C SER A 194 14.21 59.31 4.96
N VAL A 195 15.11 58.35 4.70
CA VAL A 195 16.43 58.16 5.38
C VAL A 195 16.52 57.60 6.83
N ALA A 196 17.52 56.70 6.95
CA ALA A 196 18.43 56.41 8.08
C ALA A 196 18.18 55.25 9.05
N VAL A 197 18.91 54.16 8.76
CA VAL A 197 19.88 53.42 9.60
C VAL A 197 20.11 53.92 11.04
N GLY A 198 20.14 52.98 11.99
CA GLY A 198 20.73 53.15 13.33
C GLY A 198 20.96 51.81 14.04
N VAL A 199 22.18 51.64 14.57
CA VAL A 199 22.79 50.40 15.11
C VAL A 199 22.56 50.27 16.64
N SER A 200 22.53 49.01 17.11
CA SER A 200 22.79 48.39 18.45
C SER A 200 23.41 49.22 19.60
N PRO A 201 23.35 48.82 20.92
CA PRO A 201 24.01 47.57 21.40
C PRO A 201 23.48 46.91 22.71
N ALA A 202 24.24 45.89 23.14
CA ALA A 202 24.00 44.83 24.13
C ALA A 202 24.25 45.17 25.62
N GLY A 203 23.90 44.23 26.53
CA GLY A 203 24.44 44.19 27.90
C GLY A 203 24.00 43.04 28.84
N THR A 204 24.92 42.09 29.07
CA THR A 204 25.49 41.71 30.40
C THR A 204 24.89 40.59 31.30
N ARG A 205 25.66 39.46 31.38
CA ARG A 205 26.14 38.55 32.50
C ARG A 205 25.12 37.93 33.51
N MET A 206 25.34 36.84 34.27
CA MET A 206 26.51 36.25 35.00
C MET A 206 26.33 34.73 35.31
N ALA A 207 27.34 34.11 35.97
CA ALA A 207 27.73 32.70 35.97
C ALA A 207 27.69 31.93 37.33
N GLN A 208 27.76 30.57 37.22
CA GLN A 208 28.48 29.54 38.05
C GLN A 208 28.00 29.12 39.47
N PRO A 209 28.49 28.00 40.10
CA PRO A 209 29.49 26.96 39.71
C PRO A 209 29.14 25.46 40.01
N ALA A 210 30.13 24.58 39.82
CA ALA A 210 30.15 23.10 39.86
C ALA A 210 30.45 22.43 41.23
N ARG A 211 30.26 21.10 41.32
CA ARG A 211 30.87 20.18 42.33
C ARG A 211 31.36 18.86 41.70
N LEU A 212 32.45 18.32 42.27
CA LEU A 212 33.33 17.20 41.85
C LEU A 212 32.88 15.79 42.36
N PRO A 213 33.57 14.67 42.02
CA PRO A 213 32.98 13.36 41.70
C PRO A 213 33.13 12.27 42.77
N LEU A 214 32.40 11.15 42.61
CA LEU A 214 32.64 9.87 43.29
C LEU A 214 32.60 8.71 42.29
N GLN A 215 33.57 7.80 42.42
CA GLN A 215 33.95 6.72 41.51
C GLN A 215 33.43 5.38 42.05
N LYS A 216 32.84 4.51 41.21
CA LYS A 216 32.98 3.04 41.28
C LYS A 216 32.41 2.37 40.02
N ASN A 217 33.21 1.46 39.48
CA ASN A 217 33.06 0.72 38.23
C ASN A 217 31.84 -0.22 38.23
N ASP A 218 31.12 -0.33 37.10
CA ASP A 218 31.22 -1.47 36.19
C ASP A 218 30.19 -1.40 35.05
N LEU A 219 30.51 -2.07 33.93
CA LEU A 219 29.80 -2.17 32.64
C LEU A 219 30.02 -1.02 31.63
N ARG A 220 31.15 -1.11 30.91
CA ARG A 220 31.35 -0.41 29.63
C ARG A 220 30.35 -0.93 28.58
N VAL A 221 29.18 -0.27 28.48
CA VAL A 221 28.37 -0.24 27.26
C VAL A 221 28.59 1.11 26.57
N LEU A 222 29.09 1.08 25.33
CA LEU A 222 29.40 2.28 24.54
C LEU A 222 28.17 3.23 24.46
N PRO A 223 28.27 4.50 24.91
CA PRO A 223 27.13 5.40 25.08
C PRO A 223 26.36 5.74 23.79
N GLY A 224 27.00 5.57 22.61
CA GLY A 224 26.36 5.83 21.32
C GLY A 224 25.33 4.79 20.86
N LYS A 225 25.39 3.54 21.35
CA LYS A 225 24.43 2.49 20.97
C LYS A 225 23.12 2.58 21.75
N THR A 226 23.19 2.87 23.06
CA THR A 226 22.03 3.00 23.95
C THR A 226 21.13 4.18 23.54
N ASN A 227 21.72 5.34 23.24
CA ASN A 227 20.97 6.52 22.78
C ASN A 227 20.23 6.28 21.44
N ARG A 228 20.85 5.54 20.52
CA ARG A 228 20.20 5.17 19.24
C ARG A 228 19.04 4.19 19.42
N ILE A 229 19.15 3.25 20.37
CA ILE A 229 18.07 2.31 20.70
C ILE A 229 16.91 3.05 21.36
N MET A 230 17.20 3.90 22.36
CA MET A 230 16.18 4.73 23.01
C MET A 230 15.45 5.63 22.02
N LEU A 231 16.18 6.30 21.11
CA LEU A 231 15.57 7.14 20.08
C LEU A 231 14.67 6.34 19.13
N ARG A 232 15.10 5.14 18.71
CA ARG A 232 14.28 4.26 17.84
C ARG A 232 13.04 3.75 18.55
N ARG A 233 13.15 3.37 19.83
CA ARG A 233 12.02 2.96 20.66
C ARG A 233 11.02 4.10 20.82
N PHE A 234 11.50 5.31 21.10
CA PHE A 234 10.66 6.50 21.22
C PHE A 234 9.93 6.84 19.91
N ALA A 235 10.64 6.81 18.78
CA ALA A 235 10.05 7.04 17.47
C ALA A 235 8.99 5.99 17.12
N ALA A 236 9.27 4.70 17.35
CA ALA A 236 8.31 3.61 17.13
C ALA A 236 7.05 3.77 18.00
N THR A 237 7.24 4.04 19.29
CA THR A 237 6.15 4.26 20.25
C THR A 237 5.25 5.42 19.83
N THR A 238 5.84 6.53 19.34
CA THR A 238 5.10 7.69 18.85
C THR A 238 4.24 7.34 17.62
N VAL A 239 4.80 6.59 16.66
CA VAL A 239 4.05 6.15 15.46
C VAL A 239 2.90 5.23 15.85
N ASP A 240 3.16 4.22 16.68
CA ASP A 240 2.15 3.26 17.13
C ASP A 240 1.02 3.99 17.87
N SER A 241 1.35 4.98 18.71
CA SER A 241 0.37 5.81 19.43
C SER A 241 -0.52 6.64 18.50
N LEU A 242 0.08 7.29 17.49
CA LEU A 242 -0.67 8.06 16.49
C LEU A 242 -1.62 7.16 15.69
N MET A 243 -1.16 5.97 15.31
CA MET A 243 -1.98 5.00 14.60
C MET A 243 -3.12 4.49 15.48
N CYS A 244 -2.87 4.21 16.77
CA CYS A 244 -3.92 3.85 17.72
C CYS A 244 -4.98 4.96 17.85
N ALA A 245 -4.57 6.23 17.92
CA ALA A 245 -5.52 7.35 17.96
C ALA A 245 -6.39 7.40 16.69
N SER A 246 -5.79 7.18 15.51
CA SER A 246 -6.54 7.15 14.24
C SER A 246 -7.53 5.98 14.17
N MET A 247 -7.17 4.79 14.67
CA MET A 247 -8.06 3.64 14.74
C MET A 247 -9.25 3.92 15.66
N ASN A 248 -9.00 4.49 16.84
CA ASN A 248 -10.07 4.89 17.76
C ASN A 248 -11.02 5.93 17.14
N PHE A 249 -10.50 6.87 16.35
CA PHE A 249 -11.32 7.84 15.63
C PHE A 249 -12.23 7.16 14.59
N LEU A 250 -11.71 6.20 13.82
CA LEU A 250 -12.54 5.45 12.86
C LEU A 250 -13.57 4.58 13.57
N GLN A 251 -13.16 3.85 14.61
CA GLN A 251 -14.07 3.08 15.46
C GLN A 251 -15.21 3.93 16.02
N SER A 252 -14.98 5.24 16.22
CA SER A 252 -16.01 6.14 16.73
C SER A 252 -17.28 6.26 15.88
N ARG A 253 -17.18 5.86 14.61
CA ARG A 253 -18.25 5.86 13.63
C ARG A 253 -19.13 4.61 13.70
N HIS A 254 -18.74 3.60 14.48
CA HIS A 254 -19.41 2.30 14.55
C HIS A 254 -19.98 2.04 15.94
N ARG A 255 -21.20 2.53 16.17
CA ARG A 255 -21.92 2.32 17.42
C ARG A 255 -22.71 1.02 17.38
N LEU A 256 -22.81 0.39 18.54
CA LEU A 256 -23.71 -0.74 18.77
C LEU A 256 -25.14 -0.24 18.99
N HIS A 257 -26.11 -1.13 18.81
CA HIS A 257 -27.53 -0.83 19.03
C HIS A 257 -28.11 -1.64 20.20
N ALA A 258 -29.35 -1.35 20.60
CA ALA A 258 -29.97 -1.92 21.79
C ALA A 258 -30.00 -3.46 21.80
N ARG A 259 -30.12 -4.10 20.62
CA ARG A 259 -30.15 -5.57 20.47
C ARG A 259 -28.78 -6.25 20.38
N SER A 260 -27.67 -5.50 20.35
CA SER A 260 -26.35 -6.06 20.04
C SER A 260 -25.87 -7.09 21.07
N ARG A 261 -26.23 -6.95 22.35
CA ARG A 261 -25.94 -7.96 23.38
C ARG A 261 -26.64 -9.29 23.08
N ASP A 262 -27.94 -9.25 22.85
CA ASP A 262 -28.75 -10.45 22.63
C ASP A 262 -28.41 -11.14 21.31
N GLU A 263 -27.97 -10.38 20.30
CA GLU A 263 -27.39 -10.91 19.07
C GLU A 263 -26.05 -11.59 19.33
N MET A 264 -25.17 -10.97 20.13
CA MET A 264 -23.89 -11.57 20.50
C MET A 264 -24.09 -12.87 21.29
N GLU A 265 -25.01 -12.88 22.25
CA GLU A 265 -25.37 -14.07 23.04
C GLU A 265 -25.82 -15.24 22.17
N ARG A 266 -26.76 -14.98 21.24
CA ARG A 266 -27.22 -16.01 20.29
C ARG A 266 -26.09 -16.48 19.38
N TYR A 267 -25.29 -15.55 18.87
CA TYR A 267 -24.18 -15.86 17.99
C TYR A 267 -23.14 -16.75 18.68
N VAL A 268 -22.70 -16.40 19.89
CA VAL A 268 -21.71 -17.23 20.61
C VAL A 268 -22.28 -18.58 21.03
N ALA A 269 -23.56 -18.65 21.40
CA ALA A 269 -24.21 -19.92 21.76
C ALA A 269 -24.26 -20.91 20.58
N GLU A 270 -24.42 -20.43 19.35
CA GLU A 270 -24.30 -21.27 18.16
C GLU A 270 -22.83 -21.64 17.87
N CYS A 271 -21.91 -20.68 18.00
CA CYS A 271 -20.48 -20.91 17.78
C CYS A 271 -19.85 -21.89 18.78
N GLU A 272 -20.33 -21.98 20.03
CA GLU A 272 -19.85 -22.95 21.02
C GLU A 272 -20.08 -24.40 20.60
N LYS A 273 -21.08 -24.65 19.75
CA LYS A 273 -21.38 -25.98 19.22
C LYS A 273 -20.44 -26.40 18.10
N LEU A 274 -19.64 -25.47 17.57
CA LEU A 274 -18.80 -25.67 16.39
C LEU A 274 -17.33 -25.90 16.79
N THR A 275 -16.67 -26.81 16.09
CA THR A 275 -15.21 -26.88 16.11
C THR A 275 -14.60 -25.83 15.18
N THR A 276 -13.29 -25.59 15.29
CA THR A 276 -12.56 -24.74 14.34
C THR A 276 -12.69 -25.25 12.91
N HIS A 277 -12.67 -26.57 12.70
CA HIS A 277 -12.84 -27.18 11.39
C HIS A 277 -14.23 -26.90 10.81
N ASP A 278 -15.30 -27.00 11.61
CA ASP A 278 -16.68 -26.72 11.17
C ASP A 278 -16.88 -25.24 10.87
N PHE A 279 -16.39 -24.37 11.75
CA PHE A 279 -16.55 -22.93 11.60
C PHE A 279 -15.85 -22.41 10.33
N TYR A 280 -14.65 -22.91 10.03
CA TYR A 280 -13.89 -22.51 8.84
C TYR A 280 -14.09 -23.45 7.63
N ALA A 281 -15.09 -24.33 7.64
CA ALA A 281 -15.37 -25.23 6.53
C ALA A 281 -15.66 -24.44 5.25
N ALA A 282 -14.91 -24.74 4.18
CA ALA A 282 -15.18 -24.17 2.86
C ALA A 282 -16.21 -25.01 2.10
N PRO A 283 -17.26 -24.42 1.52
CA PRO A 283 -18.15 -25.15 0.63
C PRO A 283 -17.36 -25.69 -0.56
N ARG A 284 -17.68 -26.92 -0.98
CA ARG A 284 -17.02 -27.58 -2.11
C ARG A 284 -17.49 -27.05 -3.48
N ASP A 285 -18.52 -26.20 -3.48
CA ASP A 285 -19.20 -25.75 -4.69
C ASP A 285 -18.27 -24.80 -5.47
N GLY A 286 -17.80 -25.28 -6.62
CA GLY A 286 -16.63 -24.82 -7.36
C GLY A 286 -16.74 -23.52 -8.15
N GLU A 287 -17.40 -22.48 -7.62
CA GLU A 287 -17.47 -21.18 -8.33
C GLU A 287 -16.07 -20.59 -8.58
N ILE A 288 -15.13 -20.80 -7.67
CA ILE A 288 -13.77 -20.28 -7.81
C ILE A 288 -12.97 -20.98 -8.91
N ALA A 289 -13.17 -22.28 -9.14
CA ALA A 289 -12.44 -23.03 -10.16
C ALA A 289 -12.72 -22.45 -11.56
N SER A 290 -13.97 -22.08 -11.80
CA SER A 290 -14.40 -21.37 -13.02
C SER A 290 -13.90 -19.92 -13.10
N ALA A 291 -13.66 -19.28 -11.95
CA ALA A 291 -13.15 -17.91 -11.87
C ALA A 291 -11.64 -17.78 -12.10
N ILE A 292 -10.87 -18.85 -11.86
CA ILE A 292 -9.48 -18.94 -12.27
C ILE A 292 -9.50 -19.27 -13.77
N GLY A 293 -9.57 -18.22 -14.61
CA GLY A 293 -9.49 -18.39 -16.07
C GLY A 293 -8.13 -18.93 -16.53
N ASP A 294 -8.03 -19.32 -17.81
CA ASP A 294 -6.80 -19.87 -18.37
C ASP A 294 -5.68 -18.81 -18.55
N THR A 295 -6.02 -17.52 -18.39
CA THR A 295 -5.06 -16.42 -18.51
C THR A 295 -4.18 -16.31 -17.26
N TYR A 296 -2.96 -16.82 -17.40
CA TYR A 296 -1.90 -16.72 -16.42
C TYR A 296 -1.52 -15.24 -16.18
N GLY A 297 -1.54 -14.76 -14.92
CA GLY A 297 -1.27 -13.35 -14.57
C GLY A 297 -2.50 -12.45 -14.39
N ALA A 298 -3.69 -13.05 -14.23
CA ALA A 298 -4.94 -12.33 -14.04
C ALA A 298 -5.28 -12.03 -12.57
N THR A 299 -6.27 -11.18 -12.36
CA THR A 299 -6.99 -11.05 -11.10
C THR A 299 -8.13 -12.08 -11.10
N PHE A 300 -8.23 -12.91 -10.06
CA PHE A 300 -9.38 -13.82 -9.88
C PHE A 300 -10.44 -13.20 -8.99
N ARG A 301 -11.71 -13.43 -9.32
CA ARG A 301 -12.88 -12.90 -8.59
C ARG A 301 -13.96 -13.97 -8.51
N TRP A 302 -14.46 -14.23 -7.32
CA TRP A 302 -15.53 -15.22 -7.12
C TRP A 302 -16.50 -14.75 -6.03
N ARG A 303 -17.69 -15.36 -5.96
CA ARG A 303 -18.65 -15.10 -4.89
C ARG A 303 -18.08 -15.61 -3.57
N SER A 304 -18.07 -14.76 -2.56
CA SER A 304 -17.78 -15.19 -1.19
C SER A 304 -18.93 -16.04 -0.66
N PRO A 305 -18.66 -17.15 0.05
CA PRO A 305 -19.71 -17.97 0.65
C PRO A 305 -20.39 -17.31 1.85
N ILE A 306 -19.84 -16.21 2.37
CA ILE A 306 -20.45 -15.41 3.42
C ILE A 306 -21.04 -14.15 2.81
N ASP A 307 -22.37 -14.06 2.85
CA ASP A 307 -23.10 -12.89 2.42
C ASP A 307 -23.18 -11.84 3.53
N THR A 308 -22.80 -10.63 3.18
CA THR A 308 -22.92 -9.46 4.04
C THR A 308 -23.88 -8.46 3.40
N LYS A 309 -24.35 -7.49 4.19
CA LYS A 309 -25.12 -6.36 3.67
C LYS A 309 -24.36 -5.44 2.70
N PHE A 310 -23.06 -5.70 2.48
CA PHE A 310 -22.19 -4.89 1.64
C PHE A 310 -21.83 -5.68 0.36
N PRO A 311 -22.49 -5.43 -0.78
CA PRO A 311 -22.26 -6.22 -2.01
C PRO A 311 -20.80 -6.26 -2.46
N ALA A 312 -20.05 -5.16 -2.29
CA ALA A 312 -18.63 -5.11 -2.60
C ALA A 312 -17.80 -6.12 -1.78
N ASN A 313 -18.22 -6.41 -0.55
CA ASN A 313 -17.55 -7.37 0.31
C ASN A 313 -17.93 -8.82 -0.02
N ASN A 314 -19.04 -9.07 -0.73
CA ASN A 314 -19.48 -10.43 -1.07
C ASN A 314 -18.79 -10.97 -2.32
N ILE A 315 -17.89 -10.20 -2.95
CA ILE A 315 -17.06 -10.62 -4.07
C ILE A 315 -15.61 -10.71 -3.58
N ALA A 316 -15.14 -11.94 -3.41
CA ALA A 316 -13.75 -12.23 -3.09
C ALA A 316 -12.86 -11.90 -4.29
N ARG A 317 -11.61 -11.51 -4.01
CA ARG A 317 -10.63 -11.15 -5.05
C ARG A 317 -9.22 -11.50 -4.62
N THR A 318 -8.44 -12.02 -5.56
CA THR A 318 -6.99 -12.12 -5.42
C THR A 318 -6.31 -11.62 -6.69
N ASP A 319 -5.20 -10.91 -6.54
CA ASP A 319 -4.31 -10.62 -7.67
C ASP A 319 -3.26 -11.73 -7.74
N PHE A 320 -3.18 -12.45 -8.87
CA PHE A 320 -2.25 -13.56 -9.07
C PHE A 320 -1.01 -13.14 -9.85
N PHE A 321 0.14 -13.50 -9.31
CA PHE A 321 1.46 -13.19 -9.84
C PHE A 321 2.17 -14.50 -10.18
N PRO A 322 2.14 -14.91 -11.45
CA PRO A 322 2.73 -16.16 -11.88
C PRO A 322 4.26 -16.11 -11.94
N CYS A 323 4.91 -17.22 -11.61
CA CYS A 323 6.31 -17.47 -11.95
C CYS A 323 6.44 -18.27 -13.26
N ALA A 324 7.67 -18.37 -13.77
CA ALA A 324 7.97 -19.06 -15.03
C ALA A 324 7.67 -20.57 -15.02
N ARG A 325 7.50 -21.21 -13.84
CA ARG A 325 7.22 -22.64 -13.69
C ARG A 325 5.75 -23.03 -13.91
N GLY A 326 4.88 -22.08 -14.20
CA GLY A 326 3.47 -22.36 -14.46
C GLY A 326 2.67 -22.73 -13.19
N TRP A 327 1.49 -23.30 -13.40
CA TRP A 327 0.55 -23.66 -12.33
C TRP A 327 1.09 -24.68 -11.32
N SER A 328 2.03 -25.54 -11.73
CA SER A 328 2.65 -26.55 -10.86
C SER A 328 3.60 -25.96 -9.79
N ALA A 329 3.93 -24.67 -9.89
CA ALA A 329 4.82 -24.03 -8.94
C ALA A 329 4.17 -23.86 -7.56
N PRO A 330 4.96 -23.90 -6.47
CA PRO A 330 4.44 -23.60 -5.14
C PRO A 330 3.91 -22.16 -5.09
N THR A 331 2.84 -21.91 -4.33
CA THR A 331 2.17 -20.61 -4.28
C THR A 331 2.26 -19.98 -2.89
N VAL A 332 2.75 -18.74 -2.79
CA VAL A 332 2.67 -17.95 -1.55
C VAL A 332 1.37 -17.14 -1.50
N LEU A 333 0.65 -17.27 -0.40
CA LEU A 333 -0.57 -16.54 -0.08
C LEU A 333 -0.20 -15.35 0.80
N MET A 334 -0.32 -14.14 0.25
CA MET A 334 0.10 -12.90 0.90
C MET A 334 -1.11 -12.23 1.55
N LEU A 335 -1.15 -12.24 2.89
CA LEU A 335 -2.25 -11.73 3.70
C LEU A 335 -1.81 -10.42 4.37
N HIS A 336 -2.45 -9.32 3.97
CA HIS A 336 -1.98 -7.97 4.33
C HIS A 336 -2.46 -7.50 5.73
N ALA A 337 -1.77 -6.49 6.25
CA ALA A 337 -2.15 -5.82 7.50
C ALA A 337 -3.49 -5.06 7.41
N LEU A 338 -4.08 -4.78 8.58
CA LEU A 338 -5.28 -3.95 8.73
C LEU A 338 -5.03 -2.55 8.14
N MET A 339 -6.02 -2.01 7.42
CA MET A 339 -5.97 -0.68 6.81
C MET A 339 -4.76 -0.46 5.89
N SER A 340 -4.22 -1.52 5.26
CA SER A 340 -3.02 -1.41 4.42
C SER A 340 -3.17 -0.38 3.29
N ALA A 341 -2.32 0.65 3.32
CA ALA A 341 -2.48 1.83 2.47
C ALA A 341 -2.12 1.62 0.99
N SER A 342 -1.34 0.59 0.65
CA SER A 342 -0.88 0.36 -0.73
C SER A 342 -0.56 -1.10 -1.01
N HIS A 343 -1.03 -1.59 -2.16
CA HIS A 343 -0.71 -2.93 -2.66
C HIS A 343 0.66 -2.98 -3.37
N VAL A 344 1.29 -1.83 -3.64
CA VAL A 344 2.57 -1.73 -4.40
C VAL A 344 3.70 -2.50 -3.72
N GLY A 345 3.79 -2.43 -2.38
CA GLY A 345 4.80 -3.17 -1.62
C GLY A 345 4.64 -4.68 -1.80
N TYR A 346 3.41 -5.19 -1.72
CA TYR A 346 3.11 -6.61 -1.90
C TYR A 346 3.38 -7.07 -3.34
N ARG A 347 3.10 -6.25 -4.36
CA ARG A 347 3.47 -6.56 -5.76
C ARG A 347 4.98 -6.77 -5.94
N ARG A 348 5.81 -5.94 -5.29
CA ARG A 348 7.28 -6.08 -5.35
C ARG A 348 7.74 -7.38 -4.72
N TRP A 349 7.14 -7.76 -3.59
CA TRP A 349 7.44 -9.03 -2.94
C TRP A 349 6.92 -10.22 -3.75
N ALA A 350 5.75 -10.12 -4.38
CA ALA A 350 5.25 -11.13 -5.30
C ALA A 350 6.25 -11.39 -6.45
N ALA A 351 6.78 -10.34 -7.08
CA ALA A 351 7.84 -10.46 -8.08
C ALA A 351 9.11 -11.13 -7.52
N HIS A 352 9.51 -10.79 -6.30
CA HIS A 352 10.63 -11.44 -5.61
C HIS A 352 10.40 -12.95 -5.41
N PHE A 353 9.17 -13.36 -5.05
CA PHE A 353 8.81 -14.79 -4.98
C PHE A 353 8.79 -15.46 -6.35
N ASN A 354 8.35 -14.75 -7.39
CA ASN A 354 8.38 -15.28 -8.76
C ASN A 354 9.81 -15.58 -9.22
N GLU A 355 10.78 -14.74 -8.87
CA GLU A 355 12.21 -14.98 -9.11
C GLU A 355 12.74 -16.22 -8.38
N LEU A 356 12.17 -16.55 -7.21
CA LEU A 356 12.47 -17.77 -6.45
C LEU A 356 11.69 -19.00 -6.96
N GLY A 357 10.94 -18.86 -8.07
CA GLY A 357 10.17 -19.97 -8.64
C GLY A 357 8.85 -20.26 -7.91
N TRP A 358 8.33 -19.29 -7.15
CA TRP A 358 7.02 -19.37 -6.48
C TRP A 358 5.99 -18.49 -7.18
N ASN A 359 4.78 -19.00 -7.38
CA ASN A 359 3.61 -18.17 -7.66
C ASN A 359 3.26 -17.34 -6.42
N ALA A 360 2.58 -16.23 -6.58
CA ALA A 360 2.12 -15.40 -5.46
C ALA A 360 0.68 -14.93 -5.66
N CYS A 361 -0.11 -14.98 -4.58
CA CYS A 361 -1.47 -14.47 -4.52
C CYS A 361 -1.54 -13.32 -3.51
N PHE A 362 -1.90 -12.13 -3.97
CA PHE A 362 -2.24 -11.03 -3.08
C PHE A 362 -3.76 -11.01 -2.83
N VAL A 363 -4.16 -11.47 -1.64
CA VAL A 363 -5.57 -11.65 -1.30
C VAL A 363 -6.17 -10.35 -0.78
N HIS A 364 -7.27 -9.91 -1.38
CA HIS A 364 -8.03 -8.76 -0.89
C HIS A 364 -8.93 -9.22 0.27
N LEU A 365 -8.45 -9.02 1.50
CA LEU A 365 -9.18 -9.41 2.70
C LEU A 365 -10.51 -8.64 2.82
N PRO A 366 -11.52 -9.18 3.53
CA PRO A 366 -12.81 -8.53 3.74
C PRO A 366 -12.68 -7.08 4.16
N TYR A 367 -13.49 -6.22 3.56
CA TYR A 367 -13.52 -4.77 3.75
C TYR A 367 -12.25 -4.00 3.34
N HIS A 368 -11.34 -4.62 2.58
CA HIS A 368 -10.13 -3.97 2.06
C HIS A 368 -10.07 -3.95 0.53
N TYR A 369 -9.31 -3.01 -0.01
CA TYR A 369 -9.07 -2.77 -1.44
C TYR A 369 -10.34 -2.77 -2.29
N SER A 370 -10.53 -3.77 -3.15
CA SER A 370 -11.72 -3.87 -4.00
C SER A 370 -13.01 -4.13 -3.23
N ARG A 371 -12.91 -4.52 -1.95
CA ARG A 371 -14.01 -4.92 -1.09
C ARG A 371 -14.45 -3.83 -0.12
N VAL A 372 -13.87 -2.63 -0.24
CA VAL A 372 -14.25 -1.46 0.57
C VAL A 372 -15.65 -1.03 0.18
N PRO A 373 -16.63 -1.07 1.10
CA PRO A 373 -17.97 -0.60 0.78
C PRO A 373 -17.98 0.93 0.57
N ARG A 374 -18.89 1.41 -0.28
CA ARG A 374 -19.01 2.84 -0.57
C ARG A 374 -19.25 3.63 0.71
N GLY A 375 -18.45 4.67 0.93
CA GLY A 375 -18.56 5.54 2.12
C GLY A 375 -17.65 5.15 3.29
N TYR A 376 -16.94 4.03 3.18
CA TYR A 376 -15.97 3.57 4.18
C TYR A 376 -14.54 3.67 3.67
N TRP A 377 -13.60 3.55 4.60
CA TRP A 377 -12.17 3.55 4.37
C TRP A 377 -11.68 2.10 4.29
N ASN A 378 -10.52 1.93 3.66
CA ASN A 378 -9.88 0.62 3.54
C ASN A 378 -9.66 -0.01 4.91
N GLY A 379 -10.29 -1.17 5.16
CA GLY A 379 -10.18 -1.91 6.42
C GLY A 379 -11.00 -1.37 7.60
N GLU A 380 -11.73 -0.27 7.43
CA GLU A 380 -12.47 0.39 8.53
C GLU A 380 -13.48 -0.56 9.20
N LEU A 381 -14.15 -1.39 8.41
CA LEU A 381 -15.20 -2.29 8.92
C LEU A 381 -14.69 -3.64 9.41
N ALA A 382 -13.40 -3.96 9.20
CA ALA A 382 -12.83 -5.25 9.55
C ALA A 382 -12.68 -5.43 11.08
N ILE A 383 -12.35 -4.36 11.80
CA ILE A 383 -12.17 -4.37 13.26
C ILE A 383 -12.91 -3.20 13.89
N THR A 384 -14.05 -3.47 14.51
CA THR A 384 -14.95 -2.49 15.14
C THR A 384 -15.57 -3.01 16.43
N ALA A 385 -16.47 -2.25 17.07
CA ALA A 385 -17.26 -2.74 18.22
C ALA A 385 -18.27 -3.84 17.86
N ASP A 386 -18.60 -3.99 16.59
CA ASP A 386 -19.43 -5.09 16.08
C ASP A 386 -18.59 -6.37 16.00
N LEU A 387 -18.49 -7.08 17.12
CA LEU A 387 -17.62 -8.26 17.24
C LEU A 387 -18.11 -9.44 16.40
N ILE A 388 -19.41 -9.53 16.13
CA ILE A 388 -19.98 -10.54 15.21
C ILE A 388 -19.44 -10.30 13.81
N ARG A 389 -19.49 -9.05 13.30
CA ARG A 389 -18.88 -8.73 12.00
C ARG A 389 -17.38 -9.01 11.98
N ASN A 390 -16.66 -8.70 13.05
CA ASN A 390 -15.23 -9.01 13.11
C ASN A 390 -14.99 -10.53 12.98
N ALA A 391 -15.73 -11.34 13.74
CA ALA A 391 -15.63 -12.81 13.72
C ALA A 391 -16.00 -13.40 12.35
N GLU A 392 -17.11 -12.97 11.76
CA GLU A 392 -17.54 -13.41 10.43
C GLU A 392 -16.59 -12.92 9.33
N GLY A 393 -15.96 -11.75 9.49
CA GLY A 393 -14.90 -11.27 8.58
C GLY A 393 -13.64 -12.14 8.62
N LEU A 394 -13.24 -12.62 9.80
CA LEU A 394 -12.14 -13.59 9.94
C LEU A 394 -12.52 -14.93 9.32
N ARG A 395 -13.73 -15.43 9.62
CA ARG A 395 -14.32 -16.64 9.02
C ARG A 395 -14.30 -16.59 7.51
N GLN A 396 -14.81 -15.50 6.95
CA GLN A 396 -14.83 -15.22 5.52
C GLN A 396 -13.43 -15.24 4.92
N SER A 397 -12.46 -14.60 5.57
CA SER A 397 -11.07 -14.58 5.10
C SER A 397 -10.47 -15.99 5.02
N VAL A 398 -10.64 -16.80 6.07
CA VAL A 398 -10.07 -18.15 6.12
C VAL A 398 -10.75 -19.04 5.08
N ILE A 399 -12.08 -19.05 5.01
CA ILE A 399 -12.84 -19.86 4.04
C ILE A 399 -12.43 -19.53 2.60
N GLU A 400 -12.33 -18.25 2.25
CA GLU A 400 -11.96 -17.82 0.90
C GLU A 400 -10.54 -18.21 0.52
N VAL A 401 -9.59 -18.14 1.47
CA VAL A 401 -8.23 -18.60 1.21
C VAL A 401 -8.19 -20.12 1.03
N ARG A 402 -8.99 -20.88 1.79
CA ARG A 402 -9.15 -22.33 1.59
C ARG A 402 -9.75 -22.66 0.22
N GLN A 403 -10.78 -21.93 -0.21
CA GLN A 403 -11.33 -22.05 -1.57
C GLN A 403 -10.27 -21.79 -2.64
N LEU A 404 -9.45 -20.73 -2.47
CA LEU A 404 -8.34 -20.42 -3.37
C LEU A 404 -7.30 -21.54 -3.42
N MET A 405 -6.94 -22.13 -2.28
CA MET A 405 -6.02 -23.26 -2.23
C MET A 405 -6.58 -24.47 -2.98
N VAL A 406 -7.86 -24.80 -2.80
CA VAL A 406 -8.53 -25.90 -3.55
C VAL A 406 -8.49 -25.65 -5.06
N ALA A 407 -8.88 -24.45 -5.50
CA ALA A 407 -8.90 -24.09 -6.92
C ALA A 407 -7.49 -24.12 -7.55
N LEU A 408 -6.47 -23.70 -6.81
CA LEU A 408 -5.08 -23.77 -7.27
C LEU A 408 -4.56 -25.21 -7.32
N ARG A 409 -4.98 -26.09 -6.40
CA ARG A 409 -4.68 -27.53 -6.45
C ARG A 409 -5.25 -28.18 -7.70
N GLU A 410 -6.47 -27.82 -8.09
CA GLU A 410 -7.10 -28.32 -9.34
C GLU A 410 -6.35 -27.90 -10.61
N ARG A 411 -5.63 -26.77 -10.56
CA ARG A 411 -4.74 -26.32 -11.64
C ARG A 411 -3.33 -26.95 -11.60
N GLY A 412 -3.05 -27.81 -10.61
CA GLY A 412 -1.78 -28.52 -10.45
C GLY A 412 -0.83 -27.93 -9.39
N GLY A 413 -1.22 -26.85 -8.69
CA GLY A 413 -0.44 -26.26 -7.61
C GLY A 413 -0.61 -27.03 -6.30
N ALA A 414 0.39 -27.83 -5.91
CA ALA A 414 0.27 -28.72 -4.75
C ALA A 414 0.81 -28.13 -3.42
N GLU A 415 1.67 -27.12 -3.49
CA GLU A 415 2.39 -26.59 -2.33
C GLU A 415 2.05 -25.12 -2.05
N PHE A 416 1.80 -24.79 -0.79
CA PHE A 416 1.41 -23.44 -0.38
C PHE A 416 2.30 -22.89 0.73
N GLY A 417 2.54 -21.59 0.72
CA GLY A 417 3.17 -20.85 1.81
C GLY A 417 2.29 -19.69 2.25
N ILE A 418 2.32 -19.30 3.52
CA ILE A 418 1.59 -18.14 4.03
C ILE A 418 2.58 -17.04 4.41
N LEU A 419 2.30 -15.82 3.96
CA LEU A 419 2.99 -14.61 4.38
C LEU A 419 1.96 -13.62 4.93
N GLY A 420 1.76 -13.63 6.25
CA GLY A 420 0.72 -12.85 6.93
C GLY A 420 1.28 -11.75 7.83
N THR A 421 0.87 -10.50 7.63
CA THR A 421 1.27 -9.37 8.48
C THR A 421 0.11 -8.85 9.32
N SER A 422 0.30 -8.65 10.62
CA SER A 422 -0.68 -8.06 11.55
C SER A 422 -2.03 -8.78 11.46
N TYR A 423 -3.11 -8.12 11.03
CA TYR A 423 -4.41 -8.73 10.76
C TYR A 423 -4.34 -9.92 9.77
N GLY A 424 -3.55 -9.81 8.70
CA GLY A 424 -3.28 -10.95 7.82
C GLY A 424 -2.46 -12.06 8.49
N GLY A 425 -1.63 -11.72 9.48
CA GLY A 425 -0.94 -12.69 10.34
C GLY A 425 -1.90 -13.41 11.28
N TRP A 426 -2.92 -12.73 11.78
CA TRP A 426 -4.01 -13.36 12.54
C TRP A 426 -4.77 -14.36 11.68
N ILE A 427 -5.21 -13.96 10.48
CA ILE A 427 -5.87 -14.86 9.54
C ILE A 427 -4.94 -16.02 9.14
N GLY A 428 -3.66 -15.76 8.92
CA GLY A 428 -2.67 -16.81 8.63
C GLY A 428 -2.51 -17.83 9.76
N ALA A 429 -2.54 -17.38 11.02
CA ALA A 429 -2.54 -18.26 12.18
C ALA A 429 -3.83 -19.11 12.24
N LEU A 430 -4.99 -18.51 12.00
CA LEU A 430 -6.27 -19.23 11.95
C LEU A 430 -6.31 -20.26 10.81
N LEU A 431 -5.75 -19.92 9.66
CA LEU A 431 -5.63 -20.83 8.52
C LEU A 431 -4.71 -22.01 8.85
N ALA A 432 -3.59 -21.79 9.54
CA ALA A 432 -2.69 -22.85 10.00
C ALA A 432 -3.34 -23.85 10.97
N MET A 433 -4.43 -23.46 11.65
CA MET A 433 -5.21 -24.34 12.52
C MET A 433 -6.14 -25.28 11.76
N VAL A 434 -6.37 -25.06 10.45
CA VAL A 434 -7.32 -25.85 9.65
C VAL A 434 -6.74 -26.40 8.34
N GLU A 435 -5.51 -26.01 7.96
CA GLU A 435 -4.81 -26.52 6.78
C GLU A 435 -3.49 -27.22 7.15
N ARG A 436 -3.25 -28.39 6.56
CA ARG A 436 -2.06 -29.22 6.82
C ARG A 436 -0.91 -28.95 5.86
N ASP A 437 -1.23 -28.69 4.59
CA ASP A 437 -0.28 -28.75 3.47
C ASP A 437 0.41 -27.42 3.21
N LEU A 438 0.95 -26.82 4.27
CA LEU A 438 1.64 -25.54 4.22
C LEU A 438 3.13 -25.80 4.31
N ARG A 439 3.93 -25.41 3.29
CA ARG A 439 5.39 -25.53 3.27
C ARG A 439 6.06 -24.58 4.26
N PHE A 440 5.48 -23.40 4.46
CA PHE A 440 5.84 -22.49 5.54
C PHE A 440 4.66 -21.58 5.92
N VAL A 441 4.67 -21.06 7.14
CA VAL A 441 3.71 -20.09 7.66
C VAL A 441 4.46 -18.97 8.35
N ALA A 442 4.66 -17.84 7.68
CA ALA A 442 5.38 -16.70 8.21
C ALA A 442 4.42 -15.62 8.70
N LEU A 443 4.39 -15.41 10.02
CA LEU A 443 3.44 -14.55 10.72
C LEU A 443 4.16 -13.37 11.37
N MET A 444 4.03 -12.19 10.77
CA MET A 444 4.67 -10.96 11.23
C MET A 444 3.71 -10.13 12.08
N ALA A 445 4.09 -9.86 13.33
CA ALA A 445 3.28 -9.15 14.31
C ALA A 445 1.80 -9.63 14.37
N PRO A 446 1.53 -10.96 14.38
CA PRO A 446 0.17 -11.45 14.30
C PRO A 446 -0.62 -11.10 15.58
N ILE A 447 -1.92 -10.82 15.43
CA ILE A 447 -2.82 -10.68 16.57
C ILE A 447 -3.23 -12.08 17.04
N VAL A 448 -2.55 -12.59 18.07
CA VAL A 448 -2.75 -13.97 18.57
C VAL A 448 -3.60 -14.01 19.84
N ASN A 449 -3.48 -12.98 20.69
CA ASN A 449 -4.23 -12.81 21.92
C ASN A 449 -5.38 -11.80 21.69
N VAL A 450 -6.54 -12.30 21.30
CA VAL A 450 -7.70 -11.48 20.93
C VAL A 450 -8.32 -10.82 22.16
N GLU A 451 -8.27 -11.50 23.31
CA GLU A 451 -8.73 -10.95 24.59
C GLU A 451 -7.98 -9.66 24.93
N HIS A 452 -6.64 -9.71 24.90
CA HIS A 452 -5.80 -8.53 25.10
C HIS A 452 -6.09 -7.44 24.04
N ALA A 453 -6.23 -7.84 22.78
CA ALA A 453 -6.51 -6.91 21.68
C ALA A 453 -7.82 -6.12 21.89
N ILE A 454 -8.86 -6.76 22.43
CA ILE A 454 -10.14 -6.10 22.72
C ILE A 454 -10.04 -5.30 24.03
N TRP A 455 -9.59 -5.93 25.13
CA TRP A 455 -9.82 -5.41 26.47
C TRP A 455 -8.70 -4.53 27.03
N GLU A 456 -7.49 -4.63 26.49
CA GLU A 456 -6.32 -3.94 27.04
C GLU A 456 -5.63 -3.03 26.02
N SER A 457 -5.67 -3.37 24.72
CA SER A 457 -4.93 -2.62 23.70
C SER A 457 -5.33 -1.13 23.65
N PRO A 458 -4.37 -0.20 23.47
CA PRO A 458 -4.69 1.21 23.25
C PRO A 458 -5.54 1.45 21.99
N ALA A 459 -5.41 0.58 20.99
CA ALA A 459 -6.09 0.67 19.70
C ALA A 459 -7.61 0.45 19.76
N SER A 460 -8.13 -0.13 20.84
CA SER A 460 -9.53 -0.55 20.99
C SER A 460 -10.27 0.19 22.11
N ALA A 461 -9.75 1.34 22.58
CA ALA A 461 -10.37 2.09 23.66
C ALA A 461 -11.82 2.52 23.37
N PHE A 462 -12.12 2.97 22.14
CA PHE A 462 -13.49 3.29 21.74
C PHE A 462 -14.35 2.04 21.63
N MET A 463 -13.82 0.98 21.00
CA MET A 463 -14.48 -0.32 20.90
C MET A 463 -14.95 -0.82 22.28
N ARG A 464 -14.06 -0.82 23.28
CA ARG A 464 -14.38 -1.20 24.66
C ARG A 464 -15.49 -0.35 25.26
N ARG A 465 -15.46 0.96 25.02
CA ARG A 465 -16.48 1.87 25.54
C ARG A 465 -17.86 1.52 25.00
N GLU A 466 -17.96 1.22 23.70
CA GLU A 466 -19.23 0.79 23.10
C GLU A 466 -19.67 -0.59 23.59
N LEU A 467 -18.76 -1.55 23.76
CA LEU A 467 -19.07 -2.87 24.33
C LEU A 467 -19.64 -2.74 25.75
N ARG A 468 -19.01 -1.92 26.60
CA ARG A 468 -19.51 -1.62 27.96
C ARG A 468 -20.88 -0.94 27.92
N ARG A 469 -21.09 0.03 27.02
CA ARG A 469 -22.39 0.70 26.84
C ARG A 469 -23.48 -0.28 26.43
N ALA A 470 -23.16 -1.22 25.55
CA ALA A 470 -24.07 -2.26 25.09
C ALA A 470 -24.23 -3.42 26.09
N LYS A 471 -23.55 -3.38 27.24
CA LYS A 471 -23.52 -4.46 28.25
C LYS A 471 -23.07 -5.80 27.63
N ILE A 472 -22.03 -5.76 26.81
CA ILE A 472 -21.34 -6.95 26.30
C ILE A 472 -20.10 -7.16 27.17
N GLU A 473 -20.16 -8.16 28.03
CA GLU A 473 -19.12 -8.47 29.00
C GLU A 473 -17.96 -9.29 28.40
N PRO A 474 -16.73 -9.20 28.95
CA PRO A 474 -15.61 -10.04 28.53
C PRO A 474 -15.90 -11.54 28.54
N SER A 475 -16.62 -12.03 29.55
CA SER A 475 -17.00 -13.44 29.67
C SER A 475 -17.90 -13.91 28.53
N LEU A 476 -18.80 -13.05 28.05
CA LEU A 476 -19.66 -13.36 26.91
C LEU A 476 -18.84 -13.52 25.62
N VAL A 477 -17.90 -12.59 25.39
CA VAL A 477 -17.03 -12.62 24.19
C VAL A 477 -16.04 -13.78 24.26
N ALA A 478 -15.55 -14.13 25.45
CA ALA A 478 -14.58 -15.19 25.66
C ALA A 478 -15.05 -16.57 25.17
N ARG A 479 -16.37 -16.81 25.17
CA ARG A 479 -17.02 -18.03 24.64
C ARG A 479 -16.77 -18.26 23.14
N HIS A 480 -16.31 -17.25 22.40
CA HIS A 480 -15.94 -17.38 20.98
C HIS A 480 -14.44 -17.59 20.76
N PHE A 481 -13.59 -17.40 21.78
CA PHE A 481 -12.14 -17.37 21.57
C PHE A 481 -11.54 -18.70 21.13
N HIS A 482 -12.22 -19.83 21.35
CA HIS A 482 -11.84 -21.11 20.77
C HIS A 482 -11.87 -21.12 19.23
N LEU A 483 -12.65 -20.24 18.60
CA LEU A 483 -12.70 -20.12 17.14
C LEU A 483 -11.83 -18.97 16.62
N SER A 484 -11.83 -17.83 17.31
CA SER A 484 -11.19 -16.60 16.79
C SER A 484 -9.80 -16.33 17.30
N SER A 485 -9.34 -16.95 18.39
CA SER A 485 -8.03 -16.62 18.98
C SER A 485 -7.03 -17.78 18.84
N PRO A 486 -5.92 -17.57 18.11
CA PRO A 486 -4.86 -18.57 18.00
C PRO A 486 -4.31 -19.07 19.34
N MET A 487 -4.31 -18.23 20.39
CA MET A 487 -3.88 -18.61 21.74
C MET A 487 -4.63 -19.82 22.32
N HIS A 488 -5.86 -20.08 21.89
CA HIS A 488 -6.68 -21.17 22.42
C HIS A 488 -6.51 -22.48 21.63
N ASN A 489 -5.71 -22.48 20.56
CA ASN A 489 -5.62 -23.58 19.61
C ASN A 489 -4.18 -24.00 19.30
N GLU A 490 -4.05 -25.08 18.53
CA GLU A 490 -2.80 -25.60 17.98
C GLU A 490 -2.86 -25.59 16.45
N PRO A 491 -1.72 -25.48 15.76
CA PRO A 491 -1.69 -25.54 14.31
C PRO A 491 -1.93 -26.98 13.86
N LEU A 492 -2.70 -27.16 12.79
CA LEU A 492 -2.92 -28.44 12.17
C LEU A 492 -1.76 -28.82 11.24
N CYS A 493 -1.06 -27.83 10.66
CA CYS A 493 0.24 -28.06 10.03
C CYS A 493 1.34 -28.26 11.07
N SER A 494 2.47 -28.87 10.67
CA SER A 494 3.64 -28.96 11.56
C SER A 494 4.08 -27.58 12.04
N ALA A 495 4.15 -27.40 13.36
CA ALA A 495 4.57 -26.14 13.98
C ALA A 495 5.99 -25.73 13.56
N GLU A 496 6.86 -26.66 13.21
CA GLU A 496 8.21 -26.38 12.67
C GLU A 496 8.16 -25.52 11.40
N ARG A 497 7.06 -25.57 10.65
CA ARG A 497 6.85 -24.77 9.44
C ARG A 497 6.41 -23.34 9.76
N VAL A 498 6.08 -23.05 11.02
CA VAL A 498 5.63 -21.72 11.46
C VAL A 498 6.83 -20.88 11.90
N LEU A 499 6.88 -19.65 11.39
CA LEU A 499 7.83 -18.60 11.78
C LEU A 499 7.03 -17.41 12.30
N PHE A 500 7.10 -17.19 13.61
CA PHE A 500 6.63 -15.97 14.24
C PHE A 500 7.69 -14.87 14.14
N VAL A 501 7.24 -13.63 13.89
CA VAL A 501 8.13 -12.47 13.85
C VAL A 501 7.57 -11.37 14.73
N ALA A 502 8.27 -11.06 15.81
CA ALA A 502 7.87 -10.08 16.82
C ALA A 502 8.66 -8.78 16.71
N GLY A 503 7.98 -7.65 16.91
CA GLY A 503 8.61 -6.34 16.95
C GLY A 503 8.99 -6.00 18.38
N GLU A 504 10.28 -5.81 18.68
CA GLU A 504 10.76 -5.56 20.05
C GLU A 504 10.06 -4.37 20.75
N PHE A 505 9.51 -3.42 19.98
CA PHE A 505 8.83 -2.22 20.49
C PHE A 505 7.34 -2.19 20.17
N ASP A 506 6.76 -3.30 19.72
CA ASP A 506 5.37 -3.40 19.28
C ASP A 506 4.39 -3.27 20.46
N LEU A 507 3.48 -2.30 20.39
CA LEU A 507 2.46 -2.03 21.42
C LEU A 507 1.09 -2.61 21.10
N ILE A 508 0.92 -3.20 19.91
CA ILE A 508 -0.35 -3.75 19.42
C ILE A 508 -0.29 -5.28 19.47
N ALA A 509 0.67 -5.88 18.78
CA ALA A 509 0.98 -7.31 18.83
C ALA A 509 2.18 -7.50 19.75
N ARG A 510 1.95 -7.51 21.06
CA ARG A 510 3.02 -7.49 22.05
C ARG A 510 3.95 -8.70 21.87
N PRO A 511 5.28 -8.52 21.94
CA PRO A 511 6.24 -9.63 21.90
C PRO A 511 5.94 -10.74 22.89
N ALA A 512 5.52 -10.38 24.11
CA ALA A 512 5.18 -11.34 25.14
C ALA A 512 4.00 -12.26 24.76
N ASP A 513 3.01 -11.78 24.00
CA ASP A 513 1.91 -12.62 23.52
C ASP A 513 2.38 -13.54 22.38
N ILE A 514 3.29 -13.06 21.53
CA ILE A 514 3.89 -13.85 20.45
C ILE A 514 4.81 -14.96 21.02
N GLU A 515 5.59 -14.64 22.06
CA GLU A 515 6.43 -15.61 22.79
C GLU A 515 5.56 -16.70 23.42
N LYS A 516 4.45 -16.33 24.06
CA LYS A 516 3.51 -17.29 24.67
C LYS A 516 2.92 -18.25 23.64
N ILE A 517 2.43 -17.77 22.50
CA ILE A 517 1.89 -18.67 21.48
C ILE A 517 3.00 -19.52 20.85
N GLN A 518 4.20 -18.98 20.65
CA GLN A 518 5.32 -19.75 20.11
C GLN A 518 5.71 -20.89 21.06
N GLN A 519 5.70 -20.66 22.38
CA GLN A 519 5.91 -21.71 23.38
C GLN A 519 4.81 -22.78 23.36
N LYS A 520 3.56 -22.39 23.07
CA LYS A 520 2.44 -23.32 22.90
C LYS A 520 2.58 -24.13 21.61
N TRP A 521 2.91 -23.47 20.49
CA TRP A 521 3.13 -24.09 19.19
C TRP A 521 4.57 -24.64 19.10
N ARG A 522 4.86 -25.63 19.95
CA ARG A 522 6.21 -26.18 20.13
C ARG A 522 6.82 -26.65 18.81
N GLY A 523 8.05 -26.22 18.54
CA GLY A 523 8.76 -26.45 17.28
C GLY A 523 8.74 -25.26 16.33
N SER A 524 7.79 -24.33 16.50
CA SER A 524 7.79 -23.08 15.75
C SER A 524 8.94 -22.15 16.13
N GLU A 525 9.33 -21.29 15.18
CA GLU A 525 10.45 -20.39 15.33
C GLU A 525 9.99 -18.96 15.68
N LEU A 526 10.78 -18.22 16.47
CA LEU A 526 10.56 -16.81 16.77
C LEU A 526 11.74 -15.94 16.32
N LEU A 527 11.45 -14.93 15.50
CA LEU A 527 12.39 -13.89 15.10
C LEU A 527 12.03 -12.55 15.73
N HIS A 528 12.96 -11.96 16.48
CA HIS A 528 12.82 -10.62 17.01
C HIS A 528 13.39 -9.57 16.05
N VAL A 529 12.61 -8.53 15.80
CA VAL A 529 13.00 -7.41 14.92
C VAL A 529 12.90 -6.10 15.68
N ARG A 530 13.96 -5.29 15.61
CA ARG A 530 14.03 -3.95 16.21
C ARG A 530 13.15 -2.93 15.50
N GLN A 531 11.84 -3.04 15.68
CA GLN A 531 10.81 -2.11 15.23
C GLN A 531 9.57 -2.17 16.15
N GLY A 532 8.66 -1.19 15.99
CA GLY A 532 7.30 -1.27 16.53
C GLY A 532 6.38 -2.10 15.66
N HIS A 533 5.07 -1.92 15.81
CA HIS A 533 4.08 -2.63 15.00
C HIS A 533 4.21 -2.28 13.51
N PHE A 534 4.41 -0.98 13.24
CA PHE A 534 4.54 -0.47 11.88
C PHE A 534 6.00 -0.38 11.44
N GLY A 535 6.32 -0.93 10.27
CA GLY A 535 7.65 -0.83 9.69
C GLY A 535 7.87 -1.80 8.53
N TYR A 536 8.95 -1.56 7.79
CA TYR A 536 9.33 -2.40 6.63
C TYR A 536 10.40 -3.45 6.97
N ARG A 537 10.91 -3.48 8.22
CA ARG A 537 12.02 -4.39 8.58
C ARG A 537 11.54 -5.82 8.77
N MET A 538 10.41 -6.03 9.44
CA MET A 538 9.86 -7.37 9.67
C MET A 538 9.79 -8.18 8.39
N LEU A 539 9.16 -7.63 7.35
CA LEU A 539 8.99 -8.33 6.08
C LEU A 539 10.34 -8.68 5.43
N ARG A 540 11.30 -7.75 5.45
CA ARG A 540 12.65 -8.00 4.91
C ARG A 540 13.37 -9.12 5.67
N GLU A 541 13.37 -9.06 7.01
CA GLU A 541 14.03 -10.06 7.87
C GLU A 541 13.34 -11.43 7.76
N THR A 542 12.01 -11.44 7.66
CA THR A 542 11.21 -12.64 7.45
C THR A 542 11.63 -13.36 6.16
N ILE A 543 11.71 -12.63 5.05
CA ILE A 543 12.11 -13.21 3.76
C ILE A 543 13.57 -13.68 3.80
N ALA A 544 14.46 -12.92 4.42
CA ALA A 544 15.84 -13.36 4.62
C ALA A 544 15.92 -14.68 5.41
N ARG A 545 15.10 -14.82 6.45
CA ARG A 545 15.04 -16.04 7.26
C ARG A 545 14.42 -17.22 6.51
N LEU A 546 13.36 -16.99 5.74
CA LEU A 546 12.78 -18.03 4.89
C LEU A 546 13.79 -18.55 3.86
N LYS A 547 14.57 -17.68 3.21
CA LYS A 547 15.65 -18.10 2.30
C LYS A 547 16.69 -19.01 2.98
N GLN A 548 17.06 -18.72 4.22
CA GLN A 548 17.98 -19.59 4.98
C GLN A 548 17.38 -20.97 5.27
N ARG A 549 16.05 -21.08 5.28
CA ARG A 549 15.30 -22.33 5.47
C ARG A 549 15.00 -23.08 4.17
N GLY A 550 15.60 -22.64 3.04
CA GLY A 550 15.41 -23.29 1.75
C GLY A 550 14.10 -22.92 1.05
N LEU A 551 13.62 -21.68 1.26
CA LEU A 551 12.57 -21.08 0.45
C LEU A 551 12.91 -21.07 -1.05
#